data_AF-A0A9P9ZEC2-F1
#
_entry.id   AF-A0A9P9ZEC2-F1
#
_cell.length_a   1.000
_cell.length_b   1.000
_cell.length_c   1.000
_cell.angle_alpha   90.00
_cell.angle_beta   90.00
_cell.angle_gamma   90.00
#
_symmetry.space_group_name_H-M   'P 1'
#
loop_
_entity.id
_entity.type
_entity.pdbx_description
1 polymer ?
#
loop_
_entity_poly.entity_id
_entity_poly.type
_entity_poly.pdbx_seq_one_letter_code
_entity_poly.pdbx_strand_id
1 'polypeptide(L)'
;MLKRENLLQLQSAGSLWDLTPQTITDAMIFTSDMGYRYLWVDVLCTIQDDDADKMSQLQIMGDIYKHSVFTIVAAAGVNSDAGLSGVRTPRTAVQHKVQVKPASPRQAPLWLISTVMPLSGTEARVPYTHNLPWHARGWTLQEKVLSRRVFTFTGEQLLWSCRRSQRWEETDTETELASFSCSTMMKHT
;
A
#
# COMPACT_ATOMS: atom_id res chain seq x y z
N MET A 1 -15.92 14.17 -0.17
CA MET A 1 -14.88 15.05 0.40
C MET A 1 -15.44 15.80 1.61
N LEU A 2 -14.61 16.03 2.63
CA LEU A 2 -15.00 16.72 3.85
C LEU A 2 -15.16 18.22 3.59
N LYS A 3 -16.31 18.76 4.00
CA LYS A 3 -16.65 20.18 3.99
C LYS A 3 -17.25 20.56 5.33
N ARG A 4 -17.26 21.85 5.66
CA ARG A 4 -17.83 22.33 6.92
C ARG A 4 -19.31 21.95 7.06
N GLU A 5 -20.07 21.95 5.97
CA GLU A 5 -21.50 21.59 5.93
C GLU A 5 -21.77 20.10 6.23
N ASN A 6 -20.87 19.19 5.85
CA ASN A 6 -21.06 17.74 5.99
C ASN A 6 -20.25 17.12 7.13
N LEU A 7 -19.53 17.95 7.91
CA LEU A 7 -18.69 17.52 9.02
C LEU A 7 -19.43 16.67 10.05
N LEU A 8 -20.59 17.14 10.52
CA LEU A 8 -21.39 16.41 11.53
C LEU A 8 -21.91 15.08 11.00
N GLN A 9 -22.28 15.03 9.72
CA GLN A 9 -22.73 13.80 9.08
C GLN A 9 -21.59 12.78 9.01
N LEU A 10 -20.40 13.19 8.55
CA LEU A 10 -19.23 12.32 8.41
C LEU A 10 -18.59 11.91 9.75
N GLN A 11 -18.86 12.64 10.83
CA GLN A 11 -18.45 12.25 12.19
C GLN A 11 -19.35 11.16 12.79
N SER A 12 -20.54 10.94 12.24
CA SER A 12 -21.46 9.92 12.75
C SER A 12 -20.91 8.52 12.48
N ALA A 13 -21.03 7.63 13.46
CA ALA A 13 -20.53 6.26 13.35
C ALA A 13 -21.16 5.54 12.15
N GLY A 14 -20.32 4.91 11.33
CA GLY A 14 -20.75 4.17 10.13
C GLY A 14 -21.04 5.02 8.90
N SER A 15 -21.00 6.36 8.99
CA SER A 15 -21.34 7.25 7.86
C SER A 15 -20.42 7.11 6.64
N LEU A 16 -19.18 6.65 6.82
CA LEU A 16 -18.18 6.60 5.76
C LEU A 16 -18.34 5.45 4.76
N TRP A 17 -19.03 4.36 5.13
CA TRP A 17 -19.07 3.12 4.33
C TRP A 17 -19.73 3.31 2.97
N ASP A 18 -20.79 4.10 2.89
CA ASP A 18 -21.58 4.31 1.65
C ASP A 18 -21.23 5.61 0.92
N LEU A 19 -20.49 6.51 1.58
CA LEU A 19 -20.22 7.88 1.09
C LEU A 19 -18.81 8.06 0.53
N THR A 20 -17.95 7.05 0.66
CA THR A 20 -16.54 7.15 0.27
C THR A 20 -16.21 6.31 -0.96
N PRO A 21 -15.33 6.81 -1.85
CA PRO A 21 -14.84 6.05 -2.99
C PRO A 21 -14.25 4.70 -2.58
N GLN A 22 -14.30 3.72 -3.49
CA GLN A 22 -13.88 2.35 -3.21
C GLN A 22 -12.45 2.27 -2.63
N THR A 23 -11.52 3.09 -3.11
CA THR A 23 -10.12 3.07 -2.62
C THR A 23 -10.02 3.39 -1.12
N ILE A 24 -10.88 4.30 -0.63
CA ILE A 24 -10.91 4.64 0.80
C ILE A 24 -11.53 3.49 1.59
N THR A 25 -12.63 2.92 1.11
CA THR A 25 -13.28 1.76 1.74
C THR A 25 -12.33 0.57 1.86
N ASP A 26 -11.63 0.26 0.78
CA ASP A 26 -10.65 -0.82 0.77
C ASP A 26 -9.46 -0.50 1.70
N ALA A 27 -9.02 0.77 1.78
CA ALA A 27 -7.99 1.20 2.73
C ALA A 27 -8.45 1.09 4.20
N MET A 28 -9.72 1.39 4.51
CA MET A 28 -10.29 1.21 5.85
C MET A 28 -10.28 -0.28 6.25
N ILE A 29 -10.69 -1.16 5.34
CA ILE A 29 -10.68 -2.62 5.56
C ILE A 29 -9.25 -3.10 5.80
N PHE A 30 -8.32 -2.76 4.90
CA PHE A 30 -6.92 -3.16 5.04
C PHE A 30 -6.30 -2.64 6.35
N THR A 31 -6.63 -1.41 6.76
CA THR A 31 -6.14 -0.85 8.03
C THR A 31 -6.65 -1.64 9.24
N SER A 32 -7.93 -2.03 9.21
CA SER A 32 -8.55 -2.87 10.23
C SER A 32 -7.93 -4.28 10.26
N ASP A 33 -7.72 -4.90 9.10
CA ASP A 33 -7.09 -6.23 8.98
C ASP A 33 -5.65 -6.24 9.49
N MET A 34 -4.93 -5.12 9.32
CA MET A 34 -3.59 -4.91 9.87
C MET A 34 -3.59 -4.63 11.39
N GLY A 35 -4.76 -4.57 12.03
CA GLY A 35 -4.92 -4.37 13.48
C GLY A 35 -4.88 -2.91 13.93
N TYR A 36 -5.06 -1.94 13.04
CA TYR A 36 -5.05 -0.52 13.37
C TYR A 36 -6.44 0.09 13.31
N ARG A 37 -6.68 1.06 14.20
CA ARG A 37 -7.98 1.74 14.33
C ARG A 37 -8.10 3.00 13.48
N TYR A 38 -6.99 3.66 13.18
CA TYR A 38 -6.99 5.01 12.60
C TYR A 38 -6.37 4.99 11.21
N LEU A 39 -7.07 5.61 10.27
CA LEU A 39 -6.61 5.90 8.92
C LEU A 39 -6.74 7.40 8.69
N TRP A 40 -5.68 8.03 8.18
CA TRP A 40 -5.71 9.41 7.74
C TRP A 40 -5.85 9.45 6.22
N VAL A 41 -6.80 10.26 5.72
CA VAL A 41 -7.01 10.49 4.29
C VAL A 41 -7.24 11.99 4.09
N ASP A 42 -6.41 12.65 3.28
CA ASP A 42 -6.44 14.09 3.02
C ASP A 42 -7.86 14.64 2.73
N VAL A 43 -8.62 13.95 1.89
CA VAL A 43 -9.96 14.35 1.46
C VAL A 43 -11.04 14.19 2.55
N LEU A 44 -10.73 13.49 3.65
CA LEU A 44 -11.64 13.23 4.78
C LEU A 44 -11.15 13.82 6.12
N CYS A 45 -9.87 14.13 6.25
CA CYS A 45 -9.27 14.63 7.47
C CYS A 45 -8.95 16.13 7.42
N THR A 46 -9.14 16.77 6.26
CA THR A 46 -8.95 18.21 6.05
C THR A 46 -10.24 18.82 5.52
N ILE A 47 -10.68 19.94 6.10
CA ILE A 47 -11.87 20.68 5.69
C ILE A 47 -11.56 21.43 4.38
N GLN A 48 -12.15 20.96 3.27
CA GLN A 48 -11.72 21.39 1.93
C GLN A 48 -12.19 22.80 1.55
N ASP A 49 -13.26 23.27 2.17
CA ASP A 49 -13.84 24.61 2.03
C ASP A 49 -13.29 25.63 3.05
N ASP A 50 -12.24 25.27 3.80
CA ASP A 50 -11.58 26.15 4.78
C ASP A 50 -10.09 26.28 4.45
N ASP A 51 -9.69 27.45 3.94
CA ASP A 51 -8.30 27.71 3.56
C ASP A 51 -7.34 27.72 4.76
N ALA A 52 -7.80 28.16 5.93
CA ALA A 52 -6.97 28.16 7.13
C ALA A 52 -6.70 26.73 7.61
N ASP A 53 -7.73 25.87 7.61
CA ASP A 53 -7.58 24.46 7.95
C ASP A 53 -6.66 23.76 6.95
N LYS A 54 -6.88 23.94 5.63
CA LYS A 54 -5.98 23.40 4.59
C LYS A 54 -4.53 23.80 4.80
N MET A 55 -4.27 25.08 5.04
CA MET A 55 -2.90 25.57 5.28
C MET A 55 -2.26 24.93 6.51
N SER A 56 -3.03 24.78 7.60
CA SER A 56 -2.53 24.12 8.81
C SER A 56 -2.21 22.65 8.58
N GLN A 57 -3.05 21.92 7.84
CA GLN A 57 -2.85 20.52 7.51
C GLN A 57 -1.65 20.33 6.57
N LEU A 58 -1.51 21.18 5.55
CA LEU A 58 -0.37 21.16 4.63
C LEU A 58 0.97 21.32 5.36
N GLN A 59 1.03 22.14 6.42
CA GLN A 59 2.26 22.33 7.21
C GLN A 59 2.67 21.06 7.98
N ILE A 60 1.71 20.22 8.38
CA ILE A 60 1.97 19.02 9.18
C ILE A 60 1.95 17.72 8.37
N MET A 61 1.56 17.74 7.09
CA MET A 61 1.49 16.53 6.23
C MET A 61 2.77 15.70 6.26
N GLY A 62 3.93 16.35 6.24
CA GLY A 62 5.21 15.65 6.33
C GLY A 62 5.38 14.86 7.63
N ASP A 63 4.93 15.43 8.76
CA ASP A 63 4.95 14.76 10.05
C ASP A 63 3.91 13.64 10.14
N ILE A 64 2.75 13.78 9.51
CA ILE A 64 1.75 12.72 9.41
C ILE A 64 2.37 11.49 8.73
N TYR A 65 2.99 11.66 7.55
CA TYR A 65 3.68 10.55 6.87
C TYR A 65 4.85 9.99 7.69
N LYS A 66 5.65 10.85 8.32
CA LYS A 66 6.83 10.44 9.10
C LYS A 66 6.49 9.62 10.37
N HIS A 67 5.36 9.92 10.98
CA HIS A 67 4.90 9.28 12.22
C HIS A 67 3.79 8.25 11.99
N SER A 68 3.32 8.05 10.76
CA SER A 68 2.43 6.95 10.42
C SER A 68 3.13 5.61 10.66
N VAL A 69 2.35 4.60 11.04
CA VAL A 69 2.86 3.24 11.19
C VAL A 69 3.27 2.69 9.82
N PHE A 70 2.43 2.94 8.83
CA PHE A 70 2.65 2.70 7.41
C PHE A 70 1.77 3.63 6.58
N THR A 71 2.11 3.78 5.31
CA THR A 71 1.32 4.50 4.31
C THR A 71 0.82 3.53 3.25
N ILE A 72 -0.44 3.67 2.84
CA ILE A 72 -1.06 2.87 1.78
C ILE A 72 -0.98 3.65 0.48
N VAL A 73 -0.50 3.02 -0.59
CA VAL A 73 -0.38 3.59 -1.92
C VAL A 73 -1.18 2.73 -2.89
N ALA A 74 -2.25 3.32 -3.45
CA ALA A 74 -3.04 2.72 -4.52
C ALA A 74 -2.36 2.98 -5.88
N ALA A 75 -1.32 2.20 -6.20
CA ALA A 75 -0.44 2.51 -7.32
C ALA A 75 -1.07 2.21 -8.70
N ALA A 76 -1.90 1.18 -8.79
CA ALA A 76 -2.60 0.82 -10.04
C ALA A 76 -3.88 1.62 -10.30
N GLY A 77 -4.36 2.40 -9.32
CA GLY A 77 -5.61 3.14 -9.44
C GLY A 77 -5.50 4.36 -10.34
N VAL A 78 -6.41 4.48 -11.31
CA VAL A 78 -6.50 5.68 -12.18
C VAL A 78 -7.24 6.83 -11.47
N ASN A 79 -8.16 6.50 -10.57
CA ASN A 79 -8.95 7.46 -9.79
C ASN A 79 -9.27 6.89 -8.40
N SER A 80 -10.00 7.66 -7.58
CA SER A 80 -10.40 7.29 -6.22
C SER A 80 -11.33 6.07 -6.14
N ASP A 81 -11.95 5.67 -7.25
CA ASP A 81 -12.92 4.57 -7.31
C ASP A 81 -12.30 3.26 -7.82
N ALA A 82 -11.00 3.25 -8.14
CA ALA A 82 -10.32 2.04 -8.63
C ALA A 82 -10.21 0.92 -7.57
N GLY A 83 -10.18 1.27 -6.29
CA GLY A 83 -10.03 0.31 -5.19
C GLY A 83 -8.58 -0.15 -4.96
N LEU A 84 -8.41 -1.11 -4.05
CA LEU A 84 -7.13 -1.77 -3.78
C LEU A 84 -7.21 -3.24 -4.22
N SER A 85 -6.45 -3.59 -5.26
CA SER A 85 -6.39 -4.96 -5.78
C SER A 85 -5.90 -5.95 -4.72
N GLY A 86 -6.64 -7.04 -4.52
CA GLY A 86 -6.39 -8.04 -3.49
C GLY A 86 -7.14 -7.81 -2.18
N VAL A 87 -7.80 -6.67 -1.98
CA VAL A 87 -8.67 -6.43 -0.81
C VAL A 87 -10.10 -6.85 -1.12
N ARG A 88 -10.77 -6.13 -2.03
CA ARG A 88 -12.13 -6.45 -2.50
C ARG A 88 -12.20 -6.69 -4.00
N THR A 89 -11.30 -6.09 -4.76
CA THR A 89 -11.15 -6.34 -6.20
C THR A 89 -10.13 -7.45 -6.42
N PRO A 90 -10.43 -8.50 -7.20
CA PRO A 90 -9.45 -9.50 -7.58
C PRO A 90 -8.22 -8.89 -8.27
N ARG A 91 -7.05 -9.50 -8.11
CA ARG A 91 -5.84 -9.09 -8.82
C ARG A 91 -5.93 -9.47 -10.30
N THR A 92 -5.28 -8.69 -11.15
CA THR A 92 -5.22 -8.93 -12.61
C THR A 92 -4.28 -10.08 -12.96
N ALA A 93 -3.26 -10.31 -12.14
CA ALA A 93 -2.31 -11.40 -12.34
C ALA A 93 -2.93 -12.75 -11.95
N VAL A 94 -2.77 -13.73 -12.85
CA VAL A 94 -3.08 -15.14 -12.55
C VAL A 94 -1.79 -15.82 -12.15
N GLN A 95 -1.73 -16.31 -10.91
CA GLN A 95 -0.63 -17.16 -10.45
C GLN A 95 -0.91 -18.61 -10.83
N HIS A 96 -0.04 -19.21 -11.64
CA HIS A 96 -0.18 -20.59 -12.06
C HIS A 96 0.39 -21.53 -11.00
N LYS A 97 -0.38 -22.56 -10.63
CA LYS A 97 0.06 -23.65 -9.77
C LYS A 97 -0.08 -24.99 -10.46
N VAL A 98 0.95 -25.81 -10.40
CA VAL A 98 0.98 -27.16 -10.98
C VAL A 98 1.32 -28.15 -9.88
N GLN A 99 0.49 -29.18 -9.73
CA GLN A 99 0.79 -30.29 -8.84
C GLN A 99 1.75 -31.24 -9.53
N VAL A 100 2.90 -31.50 -8.91
CA VAL A 100 3.82 -32.52 -9.39
C VAL A 100 3.21 -33.88 -9.06
N LYS A 101 3.13 -34.75 -10.08
CA LYS A 101 2.65 -36.12 -9.89
C LYS A 101 3.59 -36.83 -8.90
N PRO A 102 3.08 -37.35 -7.77
CA PRO A 102 3.93 -38.02 -6.79
C PRO A 102 4.49 -39.31 -7.39
N ALA A 103 5.75 -39.63 -7.06
CA ALA A 103 6.41 -40.84 -7.55
C ALA A 103 5.89 -42.10 -6.82
N SER A 104 5.27 -41.94 -5.65
CA SER A 104 4.57 -43.02 -4.94
C SER A 104 3.36 -42.49 -4.16
N PRO A 105 2.37 -43.35 -3.84
CA PRO A 105 1.18 -42.96 -3.07
C PRO A 105 1.46 -42.45 -1.64
N ARG A 106 2.68 -42.67 -1.13
CA ARG A 106 3.09 -42.27 0.23
C ARG A 106 3.79 -40.90 0.28
N GLN A 107 4.07 -40.29 -0.88
CA GLN A 107 4.73 -38.98 -0.93
C GLN A 107 3.71 -37.85 -0.78
N ALA A 108 4.08 -36.82 -0.02
CA ALA A 108 3.31 -35.60 0.08
C ALA A 108 3.22 -34.90 -1.30
N PRO A 109 2.09 -34.23 -1.60
CA PRO A 109 1.95 -33.50 -2.85
C PRO A 109 2.90 -32.30 -2.89
N LEU A 110 3.66 -32.17 -3.97
CA LEU A 110 4.50 -31.00 -4.25
C LEU A 110 3.78 -30.09 -5.25
N TRP A 111 3.83 -28.77 -5.00
CA TRP A 111 3.28 -27.75 -5.89
C TRP A 111 4.41 -26.89 -6.45
N LEU A 112 4.41 -26.70 -7.76
CA LEU A 112 5.20 -25.67 -8.43
C LEU A 112 4.30 -24.46 -8.62
N ILE A 113 4.76 -23.30 -8.17
CA ILE A 113 4.02 -22.04 -8.26
C ILE A 113 4.85 -21.08 -9.11
N SER A 114 4.24 -20.50 -10.14
CA SER A 114 4.90 -19.47 -10.95
C SER A 114 5.08 -18.21 -10.13
N THR A 115 6.27 -17.63 -10.15
CA THR A 115 6.47 -16.28 -9.62
C THR A 115 5.70 -15.28 -10.48
N VAL A 116 4.84 -14.48 -9.87
CA VAL A 116 4.27 -13.28 -10.50
C VAL A 116 5.37 -12.22 -10.43
N MET A 117 6.34 -12.34 -11.34
CA MET A 117 7.34 -11.28 -11.49
C MET A 117 6.65 -10.06 -12.06
N PRO A 118 6.87 -8.87 -11.50
CA PRO A 118 6.40 -7.66 -12.13
C PRO A 118 7.01 -7.60 -13.53
N LEU A 119 6.19 -7.44 -14.57
CA LEU A 119 6.66 -7.28 -15.95
C LEU A 119 7.63 -6.10 -16.00
N SER A 120 8.92 -6.40 -15.86
CA SER A 120 10.00 -5.43 -16.04
C SER A 120 9.96 -5.04 -17.51
N GLY A 121 9.48 -3.83 -17.79
CA GLY A 121 9.62 -3.23 -19.10
C GLY A 121 11.10 -3.09 -19.41
N THR A 122 11.64 -4.02 -20.19
CA THR A 122 12.86 -4.01 -21.02
C THR A 122 14.20 -3.51 -20.43
N GLU A 123 14.25 -2.91 -19.24
CA GLU A 123 15.46 -2.37 -18.63
C GLU A 123 15.48 -2.69 -17.13
N ALA A 124 16.44 -3.52 -16.73
CA ALA A 124 16.66 -4.00 -15.36
C ALA A 124 16.94 -2.90 -14.31
N ARG A 125 16.87 -1.61 -14.69
CA ARG A 125 17.20 -0.45 -13.85
C ARG A 125 16.02 0.40 -13.45
N VAL A 126 14.85 0.22 -14.05
CA VAL A 126 13.66 1.02 -13.71
C VAL A 126 12.79 0.23 -12.73
N PRO A 127 12.52 0.76 -11.51
CA PRO A 127 11.63 0.09 -10.58
C PRO A 127 10.27 -0.13 -11.25
N TYR A 128 9.72 -1.34 -11.17
CA TYR A 128 8.42 -1.70 -11.77
C TYR A 128 7.30 -0.67 -11.50
N THR A 129 7.34 -0.03 -10.32
CA THR A 129 6.37 0.98 -9.95
C THR A 129 6.47 2.29 -10.76
N HIS A 130 7.58 2.59 -11.42
CA HIS A 130 7.91 3.93 -11.96
C HIS A 130 6.90 4.46 -12.99
N ASN A 131 6.28 3.58 -13.77
CA ASN A 131 5.29 3.96 -14.78
C ASN A 131 3.85 3.98 -14.24
N LEU A 132 3.66 3.69 -12.95
CA LEU A 132 2.32 3.67 -12.36
C LEU A 132 1.79 5.11 -12.20
N PRO A 133 0.47 5.34 -12.42
CA PRO A 133 -0.16 6.65 -12.31
C PRO A 133 0.18 7.43 -11.04
N TRP A 134 0.45 6.72 -9.95
CA TRP A 134 0.90 7.31 -8.69
C TRP A 134 2.12 8.23 -8.87
N HIS A 135 3.21 7.80 -9.52
CA HIS A 135 4.44 8.62 -9.64
C HIS A 135 4.26 9.92 -10.43
N ALA A 136 3.19 10.05 -11.21
CA ALA A 136 2.90 11.28 -11.94
C ALA A 136 2.32 12.40 -11.05
N ARG A 137 1.93 12.11 -9.80
CA ARG A 137 1.33 13.11 -8.89
C ARG A 137 2.41 13.80 -8.05
N GLY A 138 2.41 15.13 -8.00
CA GLY A 138 3.45 15.93 -7.33
C GLY A 138 3.64 15.66 -5.82
N TRP A 139 2.61 15.16 -5.14
CA TRP A 139 2.64 14.88 -3.69
C TRP A 139 3.26 13.52 -3.32
N THR A 140 3.48 12.64 -4.29
CA THR A 140 3.96 11.27 -4.05
C THR A 140 5.37 11.18 -3.49
N LEU A 141 6.20 12.20 -3.73
CA LEU A 141 7.54 12.25 -3.16
C LEU A 141 7.46 12.31 -1.63
N GLN A 142 6.55 13.11 -1.07
CA GLN A 142 6.38 13.21 0.39
C GLN A 142 5.84 11.89 0.96
N GLU A 143 4.82 11.31 0.31
CA GLU A 143 4.24 10.02 0.67
C GLU A 143 5.30 8.91 0.73
N LYS A 144 6.20 8.86 -0.27
CA LYS A 144 7.20 7.81 -0.39
C LYS A 144 8.40 8.00 0.54
N VAL A 145 8.95 9.23 0.58
CA VAL A 145 10.23 9.49 1.25
C VAL A 145 10.07 9.64 2.75
N LEU A 146 8.98 10.23 3.21
CA LEU A 146 8.78 10.52 4.63
C LEU A 146 8.24 9.31 5.39
N SER A 147 7.46 8.45 4.73
CA SER A 147 6.90 7.24 5.33
C SER A 147 7.98 6.23 5.68
N ARG A 148 7.93 5.67 6.90
CA ARG A 148 8.89 4.65 7.35
C ARG A 148 8.63 3.27 6.75
N ARG A 149 7.36 3.00 6.45
CA ARG A 149 6.86 1.77 5.85
C ARG A 149 5.78 2.14 4.83
N VAL A 150 5.78 1.49 3.68
CA VAL A 150 4.82 1.75 2.60
C VAL A 150 4.30 0.43 2.07
N PHE A 151 2.99 0.31 2.01
CA PHE A 151 2.27 -0.74 1.28
C PHE A 151 1.82 -0.18 -0.06
N THR A 152 2.36 -0.71 -1.15
CA THR A 152 2.06 -0.29 -2.52
C THR A 152 1.25 -1.39 -3.20
N PHE A 153 -0.02 -1.10 -3.44
CA PHE A 153 -0.95 -1.98 -4.15
C PHE A 153 -0.80 -1.75 -5.66
N THR A 154 -0.29 -2.75 -6.38
CA THR A 154 -0.33 -2.80 -7.85
C THR A 154 -1.53 -3.66 -8.29
N GLY A 155 -1.76 -3.80 -9.59
CA GLY A 155 -2.85 -4.66 -10.07
C GLY A 155 -2.58 -6.14 -9.81
N GLU A 156 -1.31 -6.50 -9.68
CA GLU A 156 -0.75 -7.83 -9.69
C GLU A 156 -0.38 -8.31 -8.29
N GLN A 157 0.21 -7.45 -7.46
CA GLN A 157 0.74 -7.80 -6.14
C GLN A 157 0.73 -6.61 -5.15
N LEU A 158 0.82 -6.95 -3.87
CA LEU A 158 1.16 -6.02 -2.79
C LEU A 158 2.69 -5.99 -2.58
N LEU A 159 3.25 -4.79 -2.68
CA LEU A 159 4.64 -4.51 -2.31
C LEU A 159 4.68 -3.86 -0.93
N TRP A 160 5.48 -4.39 -0.03
CA TRP A 160 5.85 -3.72 1.21
C TRP A 160 7.28 -3.22 1.15
N SER A 161 7.50 -1.99 1.59
CA SER A 161 8.84 -1.42 1.70
C SER A 161 9.04 -0.74 3.04
N CYS A 162 10.24 -0.85 3.58
CA CYS A 162 10.70 -0.05 4.70
C CYS A 162 12.14 0.41 4.46
N ARG A 163 12.72 1.15 5.41
CA ARG A 163 14.11 1.64 5.30
C ARG A 163 15.19 0.55 5.21
N ARG A 164 14.85 -0.70 5.52
CA ARG A 164 15.81 -1.82 5.57
C ARG A 164 15.59 -2.89 4.51
N SER A 165 14.38 -3.00 3.97
CA SER A 165 14.02 -4.13 3.10
C SER A 165 12.80 -3.81 2.26
N GLN A 166 12.70 -4.50 1.13
CA GLN A 166 11.52 -4.53 0.29
C GLN A 166 11.05 -5.99 0.17
N ARG A 167 9.73 -6.18 0.23
CA ARG A 167 9.09 -7.50 0.17
C ARG A 167 7.93 -7.46 -0.78
N TRP A 168 7.86 -8.45 -1.62
CA TRP A 168 6.76 -8.74 -2.53
C TRP A 168 5.99 -9.92 -1.93
N GLU A 169 4.73 -10.13 -2.32
CA GLU A 169 3.93 -11.26 -1.81
C GLU A 169 4.63 -12.62 -1.95
N GLU A 170 5.52 -12.75 -2.94
CA GLU A 170 6.17 -14.00 -3.31
C GLU A 170 7.70 -13.97 -3.19
N THR A 171 8.31 -12.81 -2.89
CA THR A 171 9.77 -12.66 -2.95
C THR A 171 10.26 -11.63 -1.95
N ASP A 172 11.33 -11.95 -1.22
CA ASP A 172 12.02 -11.02 -0.33
C ASP A 172 13.32 -10.55 -0.99
N THR A 173 13.56 -9.23 -1.07
CA THR A 173 14.83 -8.67 -1.53
C THR A 173 15.44 -7.74 -0.47
N GLU A 174 16.65 -8.06 -0.03
CA GLU A 174 17.44 -7.15 0.80
C GLU A 174 17.90 -5.98 -0.07
N THR A 175 17.64 -4.74 0.38
CA THR A 175 18.03 -3.55 -0.37
C THR A 175 19.49 -3.24 -0.05
N GLU A 176 20.36 -3.04 -1.05
CA GLU A 176 21.80 -2.76 -0.82
C GLU A 176 22.07 -1.49 0.03
N LEU A 177 21.08 -0.60 0.18
CA LEU A 177 21.12 0.53 1.13
C LEU A 177 21.15 0.11 2.60
N ALA A 178 20.78 -1.13 2.93
CA ALA A 178 20.79 -1.67 4.30
C ALA A 178 22.14 -2.28 4.72
N SER A 179 23.08 -2.45 3.78
CA SER A 179 24.40 -3.06 4.04
C SER A 179 25.30 -2.22 4.97
N PHE A 180 25.01 -0.93 5.16
CA PHE A 180 25.80 -0.05 6.04
C PHE A 180 25.34 0.02 7.50
N SER A 181 24.32 -0.74 7.94
CA SER A 181 23.83 -0.68 9.34
C SER A 181 23.56 -2.03 10.01
N CYS A 182 23.58 -3.15 9.28
CA CYS A 182 23.09 -4.41 9.82
C CYS A 182 24.22 -5.33 10.32
N SER A 183 24.94 -4.89 11.35
CA SER A 183 25.82 -5.79 12.13
C SER A 183 25.37 -6.01 13.58
N THR A 184 24.31 -5.34 14.07
CA THR A 184 23.86 -5.58 15.45
C THR A 184 22.36 -5.37 15.62
N MET A 185 21.55 -6.42 15.41
CA MET A 185 20.29 -6.64 16.15
C MET A 185 19.63 -7.97 15.77
N MET A 186 20.39 -9.06 15.93
CA MET A 186 19.81 -10.37 16.22
C MET A 186 20.54 -10.91 17.43
N LYS A 187 20.05 -10.56 18.62
CA LYS A 187 20.20 -11.33 19.85
C LYS A 187 19.37 -10.68 20.96
N HIS A 188 18.58 -11.55 21.60
CA HIS A 188 17.91 -11.42 22.90
C HIS A 188 16.42 -11.05 22.91
N THR A 189 15.60 -12.10 22.91
CA THR A 189 14.79 -12.46 24.10
C THR A 189 15.65 -12.70 25.33
#